data_AF-A0A8T1RV54-F1
#
_entry.id   AF-A0A8T1RV54-F1
#
_cell.length_a   1.000
_cell.length_b   1.000
_cell.length_c   1.000
_cell.angle_alpha   90.00
_cell.angle_beta   90.00
_cell.angle_gamma   90.00
#
_symmetry.space_group_name_H-M   'P 1'
#
loop_
_entity.id
_entity.type
_entity.pdbx_description
1 polymer ?
#
loop_
_entity_poly.entity_id
_entity_poly.type
_entity_poly.pdbx_seq_one_letter_code
_entity_poly.pdbx_strand_id
1 'polypeptide(L)'
;MTQLHVFLASNIDKDICNFQVVGCCSSRSLRVYRGDTVIAELTHNFKRGSCCRSKECFRIKLYPGADDAFVVALKITLKTLNSRVYS
;
A
#
# COMPACT_ATOMS: atom_id res chain seq x y z
N MET A 1 13.27 1.46 -1.14
CA MET A 1 11.90 1.20 -1.65
C MET A 1 11.52 -0.20 -1.24
N THR A 2 10.24 -0.44 -0.94
CA THR A 2 9.76 -1.76 -0.52
C THR A 2 8.83 -2.28 -1.62
N GLN A 3 9.03 -3.51 -2.07
CA GLN A 3 8.17 -4.17 -3.05
C GLN A 3 7.65 -5.46 -2.44
N LEU A 4 6.34 -5.69 -2.58
CA LEU A 4 5.66 -6.89 -2.09
C LEU A 4 4.90 -7.52 -3.26
N HIS A 5 5.17 -8.80 -3.50
CA HIS A 5 4.45 -9.61 -4.49
C HIS A 5 3.40 -10.45 -3.76
N VAL A 6 2.15 -10.38 -4.21
CA VAL A 6 1.02 -11.08 -3.58
C VAL A 6 0.54 -12.19 -4.50
N PHE A 7 0.55 -13.41 -3.98
CA PHE A 7 0.09 -14.61 -4.66
C PHE A 7 -1.16 -15.12 -3.95
N LEU A 8 -2.27 -15.21 -4.69
CA LEU A 8 -3.50 -15.81 -4.20
C LEU A 8 -3.37 -17.34 -4.23
N ALA A 9 -4.06 -18.03 -3.31
CA ALA A 9 -4.03 -19.49 -3.25
C ALA A 9 -4.56 -20.17 -4.52
N SER A 10 -5.43 -19.51 -5.27
CA SER A 10 -5.97 -19.97 -6.54
C SER A 10 -5.04 -19.74 -7.73
N ASN A 11 -3.85 -19.16 -7.52
CA ASN A 11 -2.94 -18.87 -8.61
C ASN A 11 -2.28 -20.17 -9.10
N ILE A 12 -2.60 -20.52 -10.35
CA ILE A 12 -2.09 -21.71 -11.03
C ILE A 12 -0.67 -21.45 -11.56
N ASP A 13 -0.36 -20.19 -11.87
CA ASP A 13 0.95 -19.73 -12.30
C ASP A 13 1.70 -19.14 -11.09
N LYS A 14 2.61 -19.94 -10.52
CA LYS A 14 3.33 -19.57 -9.30
C LYS A 14 4.43 -18.53 -9.54
N ASP A 15 4.79 -18.27 -10.79
CA ASP A 15 5.88 -17.35 -11.13
C ASP A 15 5.38 -15.92 -11.35
N ILE A 16 4.07 -15.75 -11.60
CA ILE A 16 3.44 -14.44 -11.83
C ILE A 16 2.57 -14.05 -10.63
N CYS A 17 2.92 -12.98 -9.93
CA CYS A 17 2.10 -12.47 -8.81
C CYS A 17 0.77 -11.88 -9.30
N ASN A 18 -0.31 -12.08 -8.54
CA ASN A 18 -1.62 -11.49 -8.88
C ASN A 18 -1.66 -9.98 -8.62
N PHE A 19 -0.95 -9.55 -7.58
CA PHE A 19 -0.81 -8.13 -7.26
C PHE A 19 0.63 -7.78 -6.93
N GLN A 20 1.06 -6.62 -7.39
CA GLN A 20 2.32 -6.02 -6.99
C GLN A 20 2.04 -4.79 -6.15
N VAL A 21 2.73 -4.67 -5.02
CA VAL A 21 2.59 -3.53 -4.13
C VAL A 21 3.94 -2.85 -4.01
N VAL A 22 3.99 -1.58 -4.42
CA VAL A 22 5.22 -0.78 -4.44
C VAL A 22 5.09 0.36 -3.44
N GLY A 23 5.94 0.32 -2.42
CA GLY A 23 6.04 1.32 -1.36
C GLY A 23 7.31 2.13 -1.45
N CYS A 24 7.17 3.44 -1.23
CA CYS A 24 8.30 4.34 -1.09
C CYS A 24 8.30 4.93 0.32
N CYS A 25 9.32 4.59 1.10
CA CYS A 25 9.46 5.07 2.48
C CYS A 25 9.69 6.59 2.54
N SER A 26 10.45 7.14 1.58
CA SER A 26 10.80 8.56 1.50
C SER A 26 9.58 9.44 1.20
N SER A 27 8.75 9.05 0.24
CA SER A 27 7.50 9.76 -0.09
C SER A 27 6.30 9.28 0.72
N ARG A 28 6.49 8.30 1.62
CA ARG A 28 5.44 7.64 2.41
C ARG A 28 4.20 7.31 1.57
N SER A 29 4.43 6.79 0.37
CA SER A 29 3.40 6.46 -0.62
C SER A 29 3.42 4.97 -0.93
N LEU A 30 2.26 4.43 -1.27
CA LEU A 30 2.07 3.04 -1.66
C LEU A 30 1.20 2.98 -2.92
N ARG A 31 1.54 2.10 -3.85
CA ARG A 31 0.70 1.80 -5.01
C ARG A 31 0.49 0.30 -5.11
N VAL A 32 -0.75 -0.09 -5.41
CA VAL A 32 -1.17 -1.48 -5.61
C VAL A 32 -1.51 -1.65 -7.09
N TYR A 33 -0.91 -2.65 -7.70
CA TYR A 33 -1.03 -2.99 -9.11
C TYR A 33 -1.66 -4.38 -9.26
N ARG A 34 -2.50 -4.55 -10.27
CA ARG A 34 -2.96 -5.84 -10.79
C ARG A 34 -2.43 -5.92 -12.23
N GLY A 35 -1.39 -6.72 -12.45
CA GLY A 35 -0.58 -6.61 -13.68
C GLY A 35 -0.02 -5.19 -13.83
N ASP A 36 -0.23 -4.56 -14.98
CA ASP A 36 0.20 -3.18 -15.25
C ASP A 36 -0.80 -2.10 -14.82
N THR A 37 -1.94 -2.49 -14.26
CA THR A 37 -3.02 -1.56 -13.89
C THR A 37 -2.95 -1.17 -12.41
N VAL A 38 -2.96 0.13 -12.12
CA VAL A 38 -3.08 0.63 -10.73
C VAL A 38 -4.51 0.48 -10.24
N ILE A 39 -4.70 -0.25 -9.14
CA ILE A 39 -6.00 -0.46 -8.50
C ILE A 39 -6.17 0.34 -7.20
N ALA A 40 -5.06 0.73 -6.56
CA ALA A 40 -5.10 1.61 -5.41
C ALA A 40 -3.83 2.46 -5.28
N GLU A 41 -3.99 3.69 -4.79
CA GLU A 41 -2.89 4.58 -4.43
C GLU A 41 -3.10 5.10 -3.00
N LEU A 42 -2.08 4.92 -2.16
CA LEU A 42 -1.99 5.46 -0.82
C LEU A 42 -0.96 6.58 -0.80
N THR A 43 -1.33 7.73 -0.25
CA THR A 43 -0.39 8.83 -0.02
C THR A 43 -0.54 9.34 1.40
N HIS A 44 0.57 9.37 2.14
CA HIS A 44 0.61 10.01 3.44
C HIS A 44 0.96 11.49 3.27
N ASN A 45 -0.01 12.36 3.53
CA ASN A 45 0.20 13.80 3.50
C ASN A 45 0.45 14.29 4.92
N PHE A 46 1.65 14.80 5.18
CA PHE A 46 1.91 15.55 6.41
C PHE A 46 1.39 16.97 6.23
N LYS A 47 0.15 17.25 6.68
CA LYS A 47 -0.33 18.63 6.75
C LYS A 47 0.35 19.31 7.95
N ARG A 48 1.32 20.17 7.69
CA ARG A 48 1.93 21.04 8.71
C ARG A 48 0.95 22.16 9.05
N GLY A 49 -0.08 21.85 9.85
CA GLY A 49 -1.01 22.85 10.37
C GLY A 49 -0.32 23.74 11.40
N SER A 50 -0.57 25.05 11.32
CA SER A 50 -0.19 26.00 12.36
C SER A 50 -0.85 25.59 13.68
N CYS A 51 -0.05 25.52 14.75
CA CYS A 51 -0.47 25.17 16.11
C CYS A 51 -0.63 23.67 16.40
N CYS A 52 0.49 23.04 16.76
CA CYS A 52 0.63 21.97 17.77
C CYS A 52 -0.26 20.70 17.70
N ARG A 53 -0.85 20.34 16.55
CA ARG A 53 -1.42 19.00 16.34
C ARG A 53 -1.05 18.46 14.96
N SER A 54 0.03 17.68 14.90
CA SER A 54 0.34 16.85 13.74
C SER A 54 -0.73 15.78 13.58
N LYS A 55 -1.74 16.01 12.72
CA LYS A 55 -2.65 14.96 12.28
C LYS A 55 -2.02 14.28 11.07
N GLU A 56 -1.59 13.03 11.24
CA GLU A 56 -1.24 12.18 10.10
C GLU A 56 -2.49 11.93 9.25
N CYS A 57 -2.50 12.41 8.02
CA CYS A 57 -3.60 12.21 7.09
C CYS A 57 -3.17 11.21 6.01
N PHE A 58 -3.75 10.01 6.04
CA PHE A 58 -3.60 9.01 4.98
C PHE A 58 -4.73 9.20 3.97
N ARG A 59 -4.39 9.46 2.71
CA ARG A 59 -5.35 9.45 1.61
C ARG A 59 -5.24 8.12 0.87
N ILE A 60 -6.38 7.45 0.70
CA ILE A 60 -6.51 6.26 -0.14
C ILE A 60 -7.31 6.66 -1.36
N LYS A 61 -6.81 6.36 -2.56
CA LYS A 61 -7.55 6.38 -3.81
C LYS A 61 -7.76 4.94 -4.24
N LEU A 62 -9.01 4.56 -4.44
CA LEU A 62 -9.41 3.24 -4.93
C LEU A 62 -9.96 3.42 -6.33
N TYR A 63 -9.55 2.55 -7.25
CA TYR A 63 -10.05 2.54 -8.62
C TYR A 63 -11.15 1.47 -8.77
N PRO A 64 -12.09 1.63 -9.71
CA PRO A 64 -13.14 0.63 -9.95
C PRO A 64 -12.56 -0.78 -10.14
N GLY A 65 -13.16 -1.78 -9.49
CA GLY A 65 -12.69 -3.18 -9.54
C GLY A 65 -11.61 -3.55 -8.51
N ALA A 66 -11.26 -2.62 -7.61
CA ALA A 66 -10.50 -2.89 -6.40
C ALA A 66 -11.42 -3.38 -5.27
N ASP A 67 -10.94 -4.33 -4.48
CA ASP A 67 -11.61 -4.77 -3.25
C ASP A 67 -11.08 -3.93 -2.07
N ASP A 68 -12.00 -3.21 -1.42
CA ASP A 68 -11.65 -2.26 -0.36
C ASP A 68 -11.03 -2.95 0.86
N ALA A 69 -11.55 -4.11 1.25
CA ALA A 69 -11.08 -4.87 2.40
C ALA A 69 -9.66 -5.41 2.17
N PHE A 70 -9.40 -5.92 0.97
CA PHE A 70 -8.08 -6.36 0.54
C PHE A 70 -7.05 -5.22 0.58
N VAL A 71 -7.39 -4.05 0.05
CA VAL A 71 -6.48 -2.88 0.05
C VAL A 71 -6.18 -2.42 1.48
N VAL A 72 -7.18 -2.42 2.37
CA VAL A 72 -6.98 -2.10 3.79
C VAL A 72 -6.09 -3.13 4.48
N ALA A 73 -6.30 -4.42 4.22
CA ALA A 73 -5.47 -5.48 4.77
C ALA A 73 -3.99 -5.33 4.34
N LEU A 74 -3.73 -5.05 3.06
CA LEU A 74 -2.38 -4.79 2.56
C LEU A 74 -1.71 -3.62 3.29
N LYS A 75 -2.44 -2.53 3.52
CA LYS A 75 -1.93 -1.37 4.28
C LYS A 75 -1.50 -1.77 5.70
N ILE A 76 -2.33 -2.54 6.40
CA ILE A 76 -2.04 -2.98 7.78
C ILE A 76 -0.80 -3.89 7.77
N THR A 77 -0.74 -4.87 6.88
CA THR A 77 0.40 -5.78 6.73
C THR A 77 1.69 -5.02 6.47
N LEU A 78 1.68 -4.05 5.56
CA LEU A 78 2.87 -3.24 5.24
C LEU A 78 3.29 -2.33 6.38
N LYS A 79 2.35 -1.77 7.14
CA LYS A 79 2.66 -1.02 8.36
C LYS A 79 3.39 -1.90 9.37
N THR A 80 2.90 -3.12 9.58
CA THR A 80 3.48 -4.11 10.50
C THR A 80 4.86 -4.56 10.04
N LEU A 81 5.06 -4.81 8.73
CA LEU A 81 6.36 -5.18 8.17
C LEU A 81 7.37 -4.04 8.32
N ASN A 82 6.99 -2.82 7.96
CA ASN A 82 7.88 -1.67 8.10
C ASN A 82 8.24 -1.42 9.57
N SER A 83 7.33 -1.60 10.54
CA SER A 83 7.66 -1.42 11.96
C SER A 83 8.64 -2.48 12.50
N ARG A 84 8.69 -3.68 11.90
CA ARG A 84 9.61 -4.76 12.30
C ARG A 84 11.03 -4.61 11.72
N VAL A 85 11.18 -3.86 10.64
CA VAL A 85 12.50 -3.61 10.02
C VAL A 85 13.30 -2.53 10.78
N TYR A 86 12.67 -1.80 11.70
CA TYR A 86 13.31 -0.77 12.55
C TYR A 86 13.35 -1.15 14.04
N SER A 87 13.25 -2.44 14.39
CA SER A 87 13.46 -2.93 15.76
C SER A 87 14.79 -3.66 15.90
#